data_AF-A0A9E4JB77-F1
#
_entry.id   AF-A0A9E4JB77-F1
#
_cell.length_a   1.000
_cell.length_b   1.000
_cell.length_c   1.000
_cell.angle_alpha   90.00
_cell.angle_beta   90.00
_cell.angle_gamma   90.00
#
_symmetry.space_group_name_H-M   'P 1'
#
loop_
_entity.id
_entity.type
_entity.pdbx_description
1 polymer ?
#
loop_
_entity_poly.entity_id
_entity_poly.type
_entity_poly.pdbx_seq_one_letter_code
_entity_poly.pdbx_strand_id
1 'polypeptide(L)'
;MGLIRYWNVIIIKAIIALNVMSYIKGNRSVYSLNIHLVLVTKYRRQVITTDILRRLGEIFNATCIKWRCTLKEFNGETDHVHLVISFPPDVQVSNLVGNLKTVSSRLIRKEFADWISRFYKKPVFWSGAYFVATCGGVTLEHLKNYVENQAAPHS
;
A
#
# COMPACT_ATOMS: atom_id res chain seq x y z
N MET A 1 10.00 -18.78 17.65
CA MET A 1 11.20 -17.99 17.27
C MET A 1 11.56 -18.12 15.78
N GLY A 2 10.56 -18.27 14.88
CA GLY A 2 10.78 -18.49 13.44
C GLY A 2 10.01 -17.54 12.49
N LEU A 3 9.16 -16.66 13.01
CA LEU A 3 8.36 -15.74 12.20
C LEU A 3 9.19 -14.54 11.70
N ILE A 4 9.98 -13.90 12.55
CA ILE A 4 10.79 -12.71 12.16
C ILE A 4 11.76 -12.99 10.99
N ARG A 5 12.23 -14.25 10.84
CA ARG A 5 13.14 -14.63 9.75
C ARG A 5 12.44 -14.82 8.40
N TYR A 6 11.22 -15.34 8.35
CA TYR A 6 10.49 -15.55 7.08
C TYR A 6 9.94 -14.24 6.51
N TRP A 7 9.51 -13.35 7.40
CA TRP A 7 9.07 -11.99 7.10
C TRP A 7 10.15 -11.12 6.45
N ASN A 8 11.41 -11.25 6.90
CA ASN A 8 12.53 -10.55 6.26
C ASN A 8 12.79 -11.03 4.82
N VAL A 9 12.63 -12.32 4.51
CA VAL A 9 12.93 -12.83 3.16
C VAL A 9 11.91 -12.39 2.11
N ILE A 10 10.63 -12.27 2.46
CA ILE A 10 9.57 -11.82 1.54
C ILE A 10 9.64 -10.29 1.34
N ILE A 11 9.86 -9.53 2.41
CA ILE A 11 10.03 -8.06 2.33
C ILE A 11 11.30 -7.71 1.55
N ILE A 12 12.42 -8.39 1.80
CA ILE A 12 13.67 -8.17 1.07
C ILE A 12 13.51 -8.55 -0.42
N LYS A 13 12.81 -9.64 -0.75
CA LYS A 13 12.55 -9.99 -2.16
C LYS A 13 11.62 -9.01 -2.89
N ALA A 14 10.59 -8.50 -2.23
CA ALA A 14 9.72 -7.46 -2.81
C ALA A 14 10.46 -6.12 -2.99
N ILE A 15 11.36 -5.76 -2.06
CA ILE A 15 12.21 -4.57 -2.17
C ILE A 15 13.24 -4.73 -3.31
N ILE A 16 13.84 -5.91 -3.48
CA ILE A 16 14.84 -6.18 -4.52
C ILE A 16 14.24 -6.24 -5.94
N ALA A 17 12.95 -6.61 -6.08
CA ALA A 17 12.28 -6.68 -7.39
C ALA A 17 11.85 -5.32 -7.97
N LEU A 18 11.91 -4.21 -7.20
CA LEU A 18 11.60 -2.85 -7.65
C LEU A 18 12.78 -2.16 -8.39
N ASN A 19 13.67 -2.92 -9.02
CA ASN A 19 14.91 -2.42 -9.62
C ASN A 19 14.74 -1.81 -11.03
N VAL A 20 13.58 -1.21 -11.32
CA VAL A 20 13.41 -0.31 -12.47
C VAL A 20 12.72 0.95 -11.96
N MET A 21 13.53 1.89 -11.48
CA MET A 21 13.06 3.17 -10.96
C MET A 21 12.62 4.07 -12.12
N SER A 22 11.36 3.98 -12.51
CA SER A 22 10.74 4.86 -13.51
C SER A 22 10.08 6.06 -12.83
N TYR A 23 10.41 7.26 -13.31
CA TYR A 23 9.76 8.50 -12.87
C TYR A 23 8.45 8.71 -13.60
N ILE A 24 7.42 9.16 -12.87
CA ILE A 24 6.12 9.55 -13.42
C ILE A 24 6.16 11.05 -13.69
N LYS A 25 5.80 11.46 -14.90
CA LYS A 25 5.69 12.87 -15.30
C LYS A 25 4.23 13.33 -15.19
N GLY A 26 3.98 14.28 -14.29
CA GLY A 26 2.76 15.08 -14.24
C GLY A 26 2.96 16.43 -14.92
N ASN A 27 1.89 17.25 -14.96
CA ASN A 27 1.94 18.55 -15.64
C ASN A 27 3.01 19.51 -15.09
N ARG A 28 3.25 19.48 -13.77
CA ARG A 28 4.16 20.39 -13.07
C ARG A 28 5.17 19.67 -12.17
N SER A 29 5.30 18.34 -12.31
CA SER A 29 6.09 17.54 -11.39
C SER A 29 6.62 16.28 -12.06
N VAL A 30 7.84 15.89 -11.72
CA VAL A 30 8.40 14.56 -12.02
C VAL A 30 8.63 13.89 -10.66
N TYR A 31 8.07 12.70 -10.45
CA TYR A 31 8.09 12.07 -9.13
C TYR A 31 8.19 10.55 -9.20
N SER A 32 8.73 9.96 -8.13
CA SER A 32 8.67 8.51 -7.87
C SER A 32 8.42 8.35 -6.37
N LEU A 33 7.14 8.30 -6.00
CA LEU A 33 6.71 8.21 -4.61
C LEU A 33 6.00 6.87 -4.41
N ASN A 34 6.54 6.04 -3.53
CA ASN A 34 5.90 4.80 -3.14
C ASN A 34 5.89 4.65 -1.62
N ILE A 35 4.86 3.97 -1.11
CA ILE A 35 4.74 3.60 0.30
C ILE A 35 4.47 2.11 0.43
N HIS A 36 5.03 1.51 1.48
CA HIS A 36 4.59 0.25 2.04
C HIS A 36 3.61 0.51 3.17
N LEU A 37 2.38 0.09 2.98
CA LEU A 37 1.28 0.22 3.93
C LEU A 37 0.94 -1.15 4.49
N VAL A 38 0.78 -1.23 5.82
CA VAL A 38 0.27 -2.44 6.49
C VAL A 38 -1.01 -2.12 7.24
N LEU A 39 -2.07 -2.87 6.91
CA LEU A 39 -3.37 -2.78 7.56
C LEU A 39 -3.64 -4.06 8.34
N VAL A 40 -3.96 -3.91 9.62
CA VAL A 40 -4.17 -5.02 10.55
C VAL A 40 -5.65 -5.09 10.92
N THR A 41 -6.21 -6.30 10.97
CA THR A 41 -7.61 -6.51 11.37
C THR A 41 -7.84 -6.06 12.82
N LYS A 42 -9.09 -5.74 13.15
CA LYS A 42 -9.44 -5.30 14.50
C LYS A 42 -9.14 -6.43 15.49
N TYR A 43 -8.37 -6.12 16.53
CA TYR A 43 -7.91 -7.10 17.53
C TYR A 43 -7.05 -8.24 16.98
N ARG A 44 -6.45 -8.09 15.77
CA ARG A 44 -5.66 -9.14 15.10
C ARG A 44 -6.40 -10.48 14.99
N ARG A 45 -7.71 -10.43 14.74
CA ARG A 45 -8.47 -11.65 14.47
C ARG A 45 -8.07 -12.20 13.10
N GLN A 46 -7.88 -13.51 13.04
CA GLN A 46 -7.58 -14.26 11.82
C GLN A 46 -8.83 -14.43 10.95
N VAL A 47 -9.37 -13.30 10.47
CA VAL A 47 -10.65 -13.23 9.75
C VAL A 47 -10.47 -13.23 8.23
N ILE A 48 -9.27 -12.98 7.73
CA ILE A 48 -8.98 -12.92 6.29
C ILE A 48 -8.78 -14.34 5.77
N THR A 49 -9.75 -14.82 4.99
CA THR A 49 -9.64 -16.05 4.20
C THR A 49 -9.05 -15.75 2.82
N THR A 50 -8.72 -16.78 2.04
CA THR A 50 -8.25 -16.61 0.65
C THR A 50 -9.22 -15.79 -0.21
N ASP A 51 -10.53 -16.02 -0.09
CA ASP A 51 -11.54 -15.25 -0.83
C ASP A 51 -11.62 -13.79 -0.39
N ILE A 52 -11.53 -13.54 0.92
CA ILE A 52 -11.50 -12.18 1.45
C ILE A 52 -10.22 -11.47 1.01
N LEU A 53 -9.07 -12.15 1.01
CA LEU A 53 -7.80 -11.59 0.57
C LEU A 53 -7.87 -11.19 -0.91
N ARG A 54 -8.33 -12.09 -1.78
CA ARG A 54 -8.54 -11.80 -3.21
C ARG A 54 -9.44 -10.59 -3.39
N ARG A 55 -10.58 -10.57 -2.68
CA ARG A 55 -11.55 -9.49 -2.78
C ARG A 55 -11.02 -8.16 -2.27
N LEU A 56 -10.25 -8.18 -1.19
CA LEU A 56 -9.54 -7.00 -0.69
C LEU A 56 -8.60 -6.42 -1.76
N GLY A 57 -7.84 -7.27 -2.46
CA GLY A 57 -6.97 -6.84 -3.55
C GLY A 57 -7.73 -6.09 -4.66
N GLU A 58 -8.88 -6.63 -5.09
CA GLU A 58 -9.76 -5.98 -6.07
C GLU A 58 -10.26 -4.61 -5.59
N ILE A 59 -10.73 -4.52 -4.34
CA ILE A 59 -11.23 -3.27 -3.75
C ILE A 59 -10.12 -2.24 -3.62
N PHE A 60 -8.93 -2.65 -3.15
CA PHE A 60 -7.79 -1.75 -3.00
C PHE A 60 -7.29 -1.24 -4.35
N ASN A 61 -7.20 -2.11 -5.36
CA ASN A 61 -6.83 -1.69 -6.70
C ASN A 61 -7.82 -0.67 -7.26
N ALA A 62 -9.13 -0.95 -7.19
CA ALA A 62 -10.17 -0.04 -7.65
C ALA A 62 -10.16 1.30 -6.88
N THR A 63 -9.86 1.27 -5.58
CA THR A 63 -9.74 2.49 -4.76
C THR A 63 -8.50 3.28 -5.15
N CYS A 64 -7.34 2.63 -5.36
CA CYS A 64 -6.12 3.30 -5.80
C CYS A 64 -6.33 4.03 -7.14
N ILE A 65 -6.97 3.38 -8.12
CA ILE A 65 -7.27 3.99 -9.43
C ILE A 65 -8.07 5.28 -9.27
N LYS A 66 -9.10 5.30 -8.41
CA LYS A 66 -9.90 6.51 -8.13
C LYS A 66 -9.09 7.65 -7.52
N TRP A 67 -8.01 7.33 -6.82
CA TRP A 67 -7.07 8.29 -6.23
C TRP A 67 -5.94 8.68 -7.17
N ARG A 68 -5.93 8.19 -8.42
CA ARG A 68 -4.79 8.30 -9.36
C ARG A 68 -3.50 7.66 -8.81
N CYS A 69 -3.65 6.70 -7.91
CA CYS A 69 -2.58 5.88 -7.37
C CYS A 69 -2.50 4.55 -8.13
N THR A 70 -1.38 3.86 -8.01
CA THR A 70 -1.18 2.51 -8.54
C THR A 70 -0.87 1.55 -7.40
N LEU A 71 -1.67 0.49 -7.26
CA LEU A 71 -1.33 -0.64 -6.39
C LEU A 71 -0.27 -1.49 -7.12
N LYS A 72 0.97 -1.43 -6.66
CA LYS A 72 2.11 -2.12 -7.27
C LYS A 72 2.18 -3.58 -6.83
N GLU A 73 2.08 -3.80 -5.53
CA GLU A 73 2.10 -5.13 -4.93
C GLU A 73 1.05 -5.22 -3.84
N PHE A 74 0.45 -6.40 -3.70
CA PHE A 74 -0.53 -6.69 -2.68
C PHE A 74 -0.44 -8.14 -2.23
N ASN A 75 -0.32 -8.34 -0.92
CA ASN A 75 -0.41 -9.67 -0.31
C ASN A 75 -0.86 -9.53 1.15
N GLY A 76 -1.11 -10.63 1.84
CA GLY A 76 -1.46 -10.61 3.25
C GLY A 76 -1.50 -11.99 3.88
N GLU A 77 -1.72 -11.97 5.19
CA GLU A 77 -1.96 -13.16 6.01
C GLU A 77 -3.39 -13.09 6.59
N THR A 78 -3.69 -14.00 7.52
CA THR A 78 -5.05 -14.15 8.03
C THR A 78 -5.53 -12.99 8.90
N ASP A 79 -4.64 -12.14 9.41
CA ASP A 79 -4.97 -11.00 10.29
C ASP A 79 -4.43 -9.64 9.82
N HIS A 80 -3.76 -9.56 8.67
CA HIS A 80 -3.27 -8.29 8.11
C HIS A 80 -2.90 -8.38 6.63
N VAL A 81 -2.77 -7.22 5.98
CA VAL A 81 -2.40 -7.08 4.56
C VAL A 81 -1.30 -6.05 4.36
N HIS A 82 -0.49 -6.27 3.33
CA HIS A 82 0.59 -5.41 2.85
C HIS A 82 0.23 -4.86 1.48
N LEU A 83 0.42 -3.55 1.30
CA LEU A 83 0.22 -2.86 0.04
C LEU A 83 1.48 -2.07 -0.29
N VAL A 84 1.98 -2.18 -1.52
CA VAL A 84 2.93 -1.22 -2.08
C VAL A 84 2.17 -0.33 -3.04
N ILE A 85 2.11 0.96 -2.73
CA ILE A 85 1.29 1.92 -3.49
C ILE A 85 2.19 3.03 -4.01
N SER A 86 2.12 3.29 -5.31
CA SER A 86 2.65 4.49 -5.94
C SER A 86 1.59 5.57 -6.00
N PHE A 87 1.93 6.82 -5.66
CA PHE A 87 0.96 7.90 -5.52
C PHE A 87 1.50 9.26 -6.01
N PRO A 88 0.63 10.17 -6.50
CA PRO A 88 0.99 11.55 -6.83
C PRO A 88 1.40 12.39 -5.60
N PRO A 89 2.23 13.44 -5.77
CA PRO A 89 2.72 14.27 -4.66
C PRO A 89 1.63 15.08 -3.95
N ASP A 90 0.50 15.34 -4.61
CA ASP A 90 -0.65 16.04 -4.03
C ASP A 90 -1.56 15.14 -3.20
N VAL A 91 -1.31 13.81 -3.17
CA VAL A 91 -2.09 12.87 -2.37
C VAL A 91 -1.60 12.84 -0.93
N GLN A 92 -2.48 13.23 -0.01
CA GLN A 92 -2.28 13.04 1.43
C GLN A 92 -2.44 11.57 1.80
N VAL A 93 -1.34 10.93 2.22
CA VAL A 93 -1.30 9.49 2.54
C VAL A 93 -2.31 9.09 3.62
N SER A 94 -2.50 9.93 4.65
CA SER A 94 -3.49 9.68 5.70
C SER A 94 -4.92 9.56 5.16
N ASN A 95 -5.30 10.44 4.22
CA ASN A 95 -6.63 10.44 3.60
C ASN A 95 -6.82 9.23 2.68
N LEU A 96 -5.77 8.87 1.92
CA LEU A 96 -5.77 7.65 1.10
C LEU A 96 -5.98 6.40 1.97
N VAL A 97 -5.21 6.26 3.06
CA VAL A 97 -5.34 5.14 4.01
C VAL A 97 -6.74 5.09 4.63
N GLY A 98 -7.28 6.25 5.03
CA GLY A 98 -8.62 6.37 5.57
C GLY A 98 -9.69 5.85 4.59
N ASN A 99 -9.58 6.23 3.31
CA ASN A 99 -10.51 5.80 2.28
C ASN A 99 -10.37 4.30 1.97
N LEU A 100 -9.13 3.80 1.81
CA LEU A 100 -8.84 2.37 1.63
C LEU A 100 -9.48 1.53 2.74
N LYS A 101 -9.29 1.90 4.01
CA LYS A 101 -9.87 1.21 5.17
C LYS A 101 -11.39 1.28 5.19
N THR A 102 -11.97 2.45 4.88
CA THR A 102 -13.42 2.68 4.94
C THR A 102 -14.15 1.88 3.87
N VAL A 103 -13.71 1.96 2.61
CA VAL A 103 -14.34 1.27 1.49
C VAL A 103 -14.20 -0.24 1.63
N SER A 104 -13.00 -0.74 1.91
CA SER A 104 -12.77 -2.18 2.10
C SER A 104 -13.55 -2.75 3.28
N SER A 105 -13.54 -2.10 4.45
CA SER A 105 -14.33 -2.53 5.61
C SER A 105 -15.82 -2.64 5.28
N ARG A 106 -16.38 -1.63 4.60
CA ARG A 106 -17.81 -1.62 4.26
C ARG A 106 -18.17 -2.74 3.28
N LEU A 107 -17.38 -2.92 2.22
CA LEU A 107 -17.66 -3.93 1.20
C LEU A 107 -17.45 -5.35 1.73
N ILE A 108 -16.34 -5.64 2.42
CA ILE A 108 -16.10 -6.97 2.99
C ILE A 108 -17.15 -7.34 4.03
N ARG A 109 -17.55 -6.40 4.90
CA ARG A 109 -18.63 -6.67 5.86
C ARG A 109 -19.98 -6.93 5.22
N LYS A 110 -20.24 -6.36 4.04
CA LYS A 110 -21.47 -6.58 3.29
C LYS A 110 -21.44 -7.92 2.54
N GLU A 111 -20.35 -8.19 1.84
CA GLU A 111 -20.21 -9.36 0.96
C GLU A 111 -19.97 -10.65 1.74
N PHE A 112 -19.33 -10.58 2.92
CA PHE A 112 -18.99 -11.73 3.76
C PHE A 112 -19.66 -11.69 5.15
N ALA A 113 -20.86 -11.10 5.25
CA ALA A 113 -21.52 -10.82 6.52
C ALA A 113 -21.61 -12.04 7.47
N ASP A 114 -21.96 -13.21 6.93
CA ASP A 114 -22.11 -14.46 7.70
C ASP A 114 -20.79 -14.96 8.30
N TRP A 115 -19.67 -14.69 7.62
CA TRP A 115 -18.34 -15.01 8.14
C TRP A 115 -17.90 -13.95 9.15
N ILE A 116 -18.02 -12.67 8.81
CA ILE A 116 -17.53 -11.58 9.66
C ILE A 116 -18.27 -11.51 11.01
N SER A 117 -19.58 -11.82 11.04
CA SER A 117 -20.39 -11.81 12.27
C SER A 117 -19.94 -12.83 13.33
N ARG A 118 -19.16 -13.84 12.94
CA ARG A 118 -18.51 -14.80 13.85
C ARG A 118 -17.37 -14.18 14.65
N PHE A 119 -16.74 -13.12 14.12
CA PHE A 119 -15.58 -12.46 14.74
C PHE A 119 -15.94 -11.11 15.39
N TYR A 120 -16.87 -10.35 14.80
CA TYR A 120 -17.20 -9.00 15.26
C TYR A 120 -18.72 -8.80 15.41
N LYS A 121 -19.13 -8.30 16.60
CA LYS A 121 -20.52 -7.85 16.84
C LYS A 121 -20.77 -6.41 16.40
N LYS A 122 -19.71 -5.60 16.29
CA LYS A 122 -19.75 -4.20 15.83
C LYS A 122 -19.36 -4.11 14.36
N PRO A 123 -19.76 -3.06 13.63
CA PRO A 123 -19.45 -2.87 12.20
C PRO A 123 -17.98 -2.45 11.97
N VAL A 124 -17.04 -3.28 12.38
CA VAL A 124 -15.59 -3.05 12.32
C VAL A 124 -14.91 -4.16 11.52
N PHE A 125 -13.75 -3.83 10.93
CA PHE A 125 -12.92 -4.81 10.21
C PHE A 125 -11.43 -4.56 10.46
N TRP A 126 -10.99 -3.31 10.29
CA TRP A 126 -9.61 -2.89 10.55
C TRP A 126 -9.41 -2.35 11.97
N SER A 127 -8.18 -2.45 12.46
CA SER A 127 -7.69 -1.65 13.59
C SER A 127 -7.70 -0.16 13.25
N GLY A 128 -7.68 0.71 14.26
CA GLY A 128 -7.55 2.16 14.07
C GLY A 128 -6.15 2.53 13.56
N ALA A 129 -5.12 1.87 14.10
CA ALA A 129 -3.72 2.05 13.69
C ALA A 129 -3.44 1.44 12.29
N TYR A 130 -2.33 1.88 11.70
CA TYR A 130 -1.72 1.32 10.50
C TYR A 130 -0.22 1.61 10.54
N PHE A 131 0.57 0.85 9.79
CA PHE A 131 1.98 1.15 9.55
C PHE A 131 2.15 1.72 8.15
N VAL A 132 3.02 2.70 8.00
CA VAL A 132 3.43 3.24 6.70
C VAL A 132 4.92 3.52 6.70
N ALA A 133 5.59 3.11 5.63
CA ALA A 133 6.98 3.44 5.35
C ALA A 133 7.12 3.85 3.88
N THR A 134 8.05 4.75 3.58
CA THR A 134 8.39 5.09 2.20
C THR A 134 9.20 3.96 1.57
N CYS A 135 8.97 3.70 0.28
CA CYS A 135 9.70 2.72 -0.50
C CYS A 135 10.20 3.37 -1.79
N GLY A 136 11.47 3.20 -2.09
CA GLY A 136 12.14 3.92 -3.17
C GLY A 136 13.33 4.69 -2.61
N GLY A 137 14.48 4.03 -2.57
CA GLY A 137 15.74 4.74 -2.40
C GLY A 137 16.09 5.33 -3.75
N VAL A 138 15.95 6.65 -3.92
CA VAL A 138 16.67 7.32 -5.00
C VAL A 138 18.15 7.16 -4.65
N THR A 139 18.90 6.38 -5.45
CA THR A 139 20.34 6.28 -5.22
C THR A 139 20.95 7.67 -5.40
N LEU A 140 22.00 7.99 -4.65
CA LEU A 140 22.72 9.28 -4.79
C LEU A 140 23.12 9.54 -6.24
N GLU A 141 23.46 8.48 -6.97
CA GLU A 141 23.79 8.52 -8.39
C GLU A 141 22.61 8.96 -9.27
N HIS A 142 21.39 8.50 -9.00
CA HIS A 142 20.20 8.96 -9.74
C HIS A 142 19.82 10.40 -9.39
N LEU A 143 20.00 10.83 -8.13
CA LEU A 143 19.83 12.24 -7.74
C LEU A 143 20.85 13.13 -8.46
N LYS A 144 22.11 12.70 -8.51
CA LYS A 144 23.20 13.42 -9.18
C LYS A 144 22.92 13.55 -10.67
N ASN A 145 22.55 12.45 -11.35
CA ASN A 145 22.12 12.50 -12.74
C ASN A 145 20.91 13.42 -12.96
N TYR A 146 19.93 13.44 -12.05
CA TYR A 146 18.79 14.36 -12.16
C TYR A 146 19.21 15.83 -12.08
N VAL A 147 20.12 16.16 -11.15
CA VAL A 147 20.64 17.53 -10.96
C VAL A 147 21.52 17.96 -12.14
N GLU A 148 22.41 17.08 -12.62
CA GLU A 148 23.32 17.37 -13.74
C GLU A 148 22.59 17.57 -15.07
N ASN A 149 21.45 16.88 -15.27
CA ASN A 149 20.62 17.04 -16.46
C ASN A 149 19.60 18.21 -16.35
N GLN A 150 19.57 18.96 -15.25
CA GLN A 150 18.83 20.23 -15.18
C GLN A 150 19.65 21.30 -15.90
N ALA A 151 19.15 21.80 -17.03
CA ALA A 151 19.81 22.88 -17.76
C ALA A 151 19.98 24.10 -16.83
N ALA A 152 21.23 24.53 -16.62
CA ALA A 152 21.52 25.75 -15.91
C ALA A 152 21.01 26.95 -16.73
N PRO A 153 20.40 27.97 -16.11
CA PRO A 153 20.00 29.18 -16.81
C PRO A 153 21.22 29.77 -17.52
N HIS A 154 21.11 30.00 -18.83
CA HIS A 154 22.15 30.71 -19.58
C HIS A 154 22.03 32.20 -19.24
N SER A 155 23.15 32.81 -18.85
CA SER A 155 23.31 34.24 -18.57
C SER A 155 23.28 35.07 -19.84
#